data_AF-A0A9E5NMI9-F1
#
_entry.id   AF-A0A9E5NMI9-F1
#
_cell.length_a   1.000
_cell.length_b   1.000
_cell.length_c   1.000
_cell.angle_alpha   90.00
_cell.angle_beta   90.00
_cell.angle_gamma   90.00
#
_symmetry.space_group_name_H-M   'P 1'
#
loop_
_entity.id
_entity.type
_entity.pdbx_description
1 polymer ?
#
loop_
_entity_poly.entity_id
_entity_poly.type
_entity_poly.pdbx_seq_one_letter_code
_entity_poly.pdbx_strand_id
1 'polypeptide(L)'
;GDLCYSPPENCNRTGLEPPVWVYERDQGISVTGGFVYRGSELASLVGHYIYGDFGSGRIWALSYDGVNEPINKELLNSDLSIASFGVDENNELYISAFDGKIYRLSSVEAPQT
;
A
#
# COMPACT_ATOMS: atom_id res chain seq x y z
N GLY A 1 12.59 -8.48 -8.53
CA GLY A 1 13.01 -7.49 -7.53
C GLY A 1 14.39 -7.86 -7.07
N ASP A 2 14.98 -7.04 -6.21
CA ASP A 2 16.36 -7.29 -5.81
C ASP A 2 16.51 -8.28 -4.65
N LEU A 3 15.37 -8.74 -4.10
CA LEU A 3 15.28 -9.78 -3.08
C LEU A 3 15.17 -11.17 -3.71
N CYS A 4 16.09 -12.08 -3.37
CA CYS A 4 16.06 -13.48 -3.77
C CYS A 4 15.47 -14.36 -2.65
N TYR A 5 14.74 -15.42 -3.01
CA TYR A 5 14.24 -16.40 -2.05
C TYR A 5 15.08 -17.68 -2.12
N SER A 6 15.72 -18.02 -1.00
CA SER A 6 16.44 -19.28 -0.72
C SER A 6 17.18 -19.93 -1.93
N PRO A 7 18.46 -19.60 -2.18
CA PRO A 7 19.32 -18.73 -1.38
C PRO A 7 18.94 -17.24 -1.49
N PRO A 8 19.25 -16.41 -0.48
CA PRO A 8 18.96 -14.98 -0.49
C PRO A 8 19.85 -14.17 -1.45
N GLU A 9 20.55 -14.84 -2.36
CA GLU A 9 21.56 -14.27 -3.24
C GLU A 9 21.60 -15.01 -4.58
N ASN A 10 22.11 -14.33 -5.61
CA ASN A 10 22.41 -14.92 -6.93
C ASN A 10 21.21 -15.56 -7.67
N CYS A 11 19.98 -15.13 -7.41
CA CYS A 11 18.82 -15.56 -8.20
C CYS A 11 18.90 -15.04 -9.64
N ASN A 12 18.56 -15.89 -10.61
CA ASN A 12 18.58 -15.52 -12.03
C ASN A 12 17.46 -14.50 -12.33
N ARG A 13 17.84 -13.34 -12.89
CA ARG A 13 16.92 -12.25 -13.28
C ARG A 13 16.84 -12.04 -14.80
N THR A 14 17.53 -12.86 -15.58
CA THR A 14 17.57 -12.70 -17.04
C THR A 14 16.17 -12.81 -17.64
N GLY A 15 15.75 -11.78 -18.36
CA GLY A 15 14.44 -11.72 -19.02
C GLY A 15 13.27 -11.37 -18.11
N LEU A 16 13.51 -10.97 -16.86
CA LEU A 16 12.46 -10.53 -15.94
C LEU A 16 12.35 -9.01 -15.90
N GLU A 17 11.12 -8.51 -15.78
CA GLU A 17 10.84 -7.12 -15.42
C GLU A 17 10.92 -6.97 -13.89
N PRO A 18 11.75 -6.05 -13.35
CA PRO A 18 11.78 -5.80 -11.92
C PRO A 18 10.45 -5.17 -11.43
N PRO A 19 10.01 -5.46 -10.20
CA PRO A 19 8.90 -4.78 -9.58
C PRO A 19 9.27 -3.31 -9.34
N VAL A 20 8.26 -2.45 -9.43
CA VAL A 20 8.40 -1.02 -9.08
C VAL A 20 8.79 -0.86 -7.61
N TRP A 21 8.21 -1.65 -6.71
CA TRP A 21 8.50 -1.58 -5.28
C TRP A 21 8.55 -2.97 -4.67
N VAL A 22 9.44 -3.14 -3.70
CA VAL A 22 9.58 -4.36 -2.90
C VAL A 22 10.01 -3.98 -1.48
N TYR A 23 9.59 -4.76 -0.49
CA TYR A 23 10.04 -4.65 0.88
C TYR A 23 10.34 -6.03 1.47
N GLU A 24 11.13 -6.04 2.55
CA GLU A 24 11.55 -7.26 3.25
C GLU A 24 10.52 -7.74 4.28
N ARG A 25 10.74 -8.94 4.83
CA ARG A 25 9.81 -9.61 5.76
C ARG A 25 9.72 -8.96 7.14
N ASP A 26 10.65 -8.06 7.46
CA ASP A 26 10.59 -7.22 8.67
C ASP A 26 9.56 -6.08 8.55
N GLN A 27 9.19 -5.70 7.32
CA GLN A 27 8.18 -4.67 7.05
C GLN A 27 6.76 -5.24 6.84
N GLY A 28 6.62 -6.44 6.28
CA GLY A 28 5.31 -7.06 6.01
C GLY A 28 5.34 -8.56 5.69
N ILE A 29 4.15 -9.16 5.61
CA ILE A 29 3.95 -10.62 5.54
C ILE A 29 3.25 -11.06 4.25
N SER A 30 2.22 -10.35 3.81
CA SER A 30 1.48 -10.68 2.59
C SER A 30 0.76 -9.44 2.08
N VAL A 31 1.25 -8.86 0.98
CA VAL A 31 0.55 -7.77 0.27
C VAL A 31 -0.83 -8.26 -0.14
N THR A 32 -1.89 -7.60 0.35
CA THR A 32 -3.27 -7.82 -0.11
C THR A 32 -3.50 -7.13 -1.46
N GLY A 33 -2.82 -6.01 -1.69
CA GLY A 33 -3.04 -5.15 -2.85
C GLY A 33 -3.78 -3.87 -2.46
N GLY A 34 -4.38 -3.20 -3.44
CA GLY A 34 -4.88 -1.84 -3.24
C GLY A 34 -5.47 -1.19 -4.49
N PHE A 35 -5.71 0.12 -4.43
CA PHE A 35 -6.22 0.94 -5.53
C PHE A 35 -5.46 2.25 -5.63
N VAL A 36 -5.39 2.82 -6.83
CA VAL A 36 -4.95 4.22 -7.00
C VAL A 36 -6.06 5.15 -6.52
N TYR A 37 -5.78 5.96 -5.51
CA TYR A 37 -6.74 6.87 -4.92
C TYR A 37 -7.12 7.99 -5.89
N ARG A 38 -8.42 8.18 -6.10
CA ARG A 38 -9.01 9.20 -6.99
C ARG A 38 -10.13 10.00 -6.32
N GLY A 39 -10.37 9.75 -5.04
CA GLY A 39 -11.29 10.54 -4.23
C GLY A 39 -10.76 11.95 -4.02
N SER A 40 -11.61 12.78 -3.43
CA SER A 40 -11.35 14.19 -3.16
C SER A 40 -11.18 14.51 -1.67
N GLU A 41 -11.67 13.64 -0.77
CA GLU A 41 -11.59 13.88 0.68
C GLU A 41 -10.12 13.92 1.18
N LEU A 42 -9.24 13.11 0.59
CA LEU A 42 -7.81 13.04 0.90
C LEU A 42 -6.97 13.51 -0.29
N ALA A 43 -7.13 14.79 -0.66
CA ALA A 43 -6.53 15.35 -1.87
C ALA A 43 -5.01 15.10 -2.03
N SER A 44 -4.24 15.02 -0.94
CA SER A 44 -2.80 14.72 -0.97
C SER A 44 -2.47 13.30 -1.42
N LEU A 45 -3.43 12.38 -1.42
CA LEU A 45 -3.27 10.99 -1.86
C LEU A 45 -3.67 10.78 -3.31
N VAL A 46 -4.25 11.78 -4.00
CA VAL A 46 -4.68 11.62 -5.39
C VAL A 46 -3.51 11.15 -6.26
N GLY A 47 -3.74 10.09 -7.03
CA GLY A 47 -2.75 9.46 -7.90
C GLY A 47 -1.80 8.49 -7.22
N HIS A 48 -1.81 8.38 -5.89
CA HIS A 48 -1.01 7.38 -5.17
C HIS A 48 -1.70 6.02 -5.18
N TYR A 49 -0.93 4.95 -5.35
CA TYR A 49 -1.39 3.59 -5.13
C TYR A 49 -1.43 3.29 -3.63
N ILE A 50 -2.64 3.17 -3.09
CA ILE A 50 -2.88 2.89 -1.68
C ILE A 50 -3.07 1.39 -1.53
N TYR A 51 -2.17 0.73 -0.79
CA TYR A 51 -2.18 -0.72 -0.63
C TYR A 51 -1.87 -1.13 0.80
N GLY A 52 -2.28 -2.35 1.16
CA GLY A 52 -2.12 -2.90 2.49
C GLY A 52 -1.48 -4.28 2.50
N ASP A 53 -1.02 -4.66 3.69
CA ASP A 53 -0.49 -5.99 4.01
C ASP A 53 -1.41 -6.69 5.03
N PHE A 54 -1.80 -7.93 4.73
CA PHE A 54 -2.72 -8.71 5.55
C PHE A 54 -2.17 -8.99 6.96
N GLY A 55 -0.88 -9.32 7.05
CA GLY A 55 -0.30 -9.80 8.31
C GLY A 55 0.20 -8.69 9.22
N SER A 56 0.68 -7.58 8.66
CA SER A 56 1.15 -6.44 9.45
C SER A 56 0.07 -5.38 9.70
N GLY A 57 -0.99 -5.33 8.89
CA GLY A 57 -2.02 -4.29 8.97
C GLY A 57 -1.52 -2.89 8.58
N ARG A 58 -0.29 -2.78 8.04
CA ARG A 58 0.25 -1.53 7.52
C ARG A 58 -0.39 -1.18 6.18
N ILE A 59 -0.57 0.11 5.97
CA ILE A 59 -1.12 0.72 4.75
C ILE A 59 -0.11 1.77 4.26
N TRP A 60 0.21 1.72 2.97
CA TRP A 60 1.15 2.65 2.34
C TRP A 60 0.50 3.38 1.16
N ALA A 61 1.06 4.55 0.85
CA ALA A 61 0.88 5.28 -0.39
C ALA A 61 2.16 5.20 -1.22
N LEU A 62 2.09 4.52 -2.37
CA LEU A 62 3.17 4.44 -3.35
C LEU A 62 2.92 5.43 -4.50
N SER A 63 3.91 6.24 -4.84
CA SER A 63 3.92 7.06 -6.05
C SER A 63 5.15 6.75 -6.91
N TYR A 64 4.94 6.71 -8.22
CA TYR A 64 5.99 6.46 -9.20
C TYR A 64 5.58 7.09 -10.53
N ASP A 65 6.47 7.88 -11.14
CA ASP A 65 6.22 8.59 -12.40
C ASP A 65 6.83 7.89 -13.63
N GLY A 66 7.47 6.73 -13.43
CA GLY A 66 8.15 5.98 -14.49
C GLY A 66 9.58 6.44 -14.78
N VAL A 67 10.05 7.51 -14.13
CA VAL A 67 11.35 8.13 -14.40
C VAL A 67 12.21 8.23 -13.14
N ASN A 68 11.65 8.76 -12.05
CA ASN A 68 12.32 8.96 -10.78
C ASN A 68 12.10 7.78 -9.84
N GLU A 69 12.92 7.66 -8.80
CA GLU A 69 12.75 6.60 -7.79
C GLU A 69 11.34 6.64 -7.16
N PRO A 70 10.69 5.48 -7.00
CA PRO A 70 9.37 5.39 -6.38
C PRO A 70 9.42 5.82 -4.92
N ILE A 71 8.39 6.55 -4.48
CA ILE A 71 8.24 7.00 -3.09
C ILE A 71 7.15 6.16 -2.43
N ASN A 72 7.52 5.41 -1.39
CA ASN A 72 6.58 4.61 -0.61
C ASN A 72 6.44 5.18 0.81
N LYS A 73 5.32 5.84 1.09
CA LYS A 73 5.03 6.45 2.39
C LYS A 73 4.09 5.57 3.19
N GLU A 74 4.48 5.17 4.39
CA GLU A 74 3.55 4.54 5.33
C GLU A 74 2.52 5.58 5.81
N LEU A 75 1.24 5.25 5.67
CA LEU A 75 0.14 6.10 6.10
C LEU A 75 -0.30 5.77 7.53
N LEU A 76 -0.43 4.47 7.81
CA LEU A 76 -0.96 3.97 9.07
C LEU A 76 -0.53 2.51 9.28
N ASN A 77 -0.25 2.16 10.53
CA ASN A 77 -0.34 0.78 10.99
C ASN A 77 -1.68 0.62 11.72
N SER A 78 -2.59 -0.18 11.15
CA SER A 78 -3.99 -0.24 11.58
C SER A 78 -4.32 -1.40 12.51
N ASP A 79 -3.38 -2.34 12.70
CA ASP A 79 -3.60 -3.65 13.34
C ASP A 79 -4.72 -4.51 12.68
N LEU A 80 -5.23 -4.10 11.52
CA LEU A 80 -6.27 -4.82 10.78
C LEU A 80 -5.66 -5.97 9.96
N SER A 81 -6.32 -7.12 9.98
CA SER A 81 -6.13 -8.14 8.95
C SER A 81 -6.87 -7.72 7.66
N ILE A 82 -6.19 -6.94 6.82
CA ILE A 82 -6.76 -6.31 5.61
C ILE A 82 -7.12 -7.38 4.57
N ALA A 83 -8.42 -7.52 4.28
CA ALA A 83 -8.96 -8.53 3.37
C ALA A 83 -9.00 -8.06 1.91
N SER A 84 -9.45 -6.83 1.68
CA SER A 84 -9.56 -6.22 0.35
C SER A 84 -9.77 -4.71 0.49
N PHE A 85 -9.64 -4.01 -0.62
CA PHE A 85 -10.01 -2.62 -0.79
C PHE A 85 -11.21 -2.50 -1.74
N GLY A 86 -11.88 -1.35 -1.74
CA GLY A 86 -12.95 -1.01 -2.67
C GLY A 86 -13.10 0.50 -2.83
N VAL A 87 -13.84 0.93 -3.84
CA VAL A 87 -14.16 2.34 -4.08
C VAL A 87 -15.66 2.53 -4.21
N ASP A 88 -16.18 3.65 -3.73
CA ASP A 88 -17.58 4.05 -3.97
C ASP A 88 -17.75 4.83 -5.28
N GLU A 89 -18.97 5.32 -5.55
CA GLU A 89 -19.29 6.11 -6.75
C GLU A 89 -18.59 7.47 -6.82
N ASN A 90 -18.06 7.96 -5.69
CA ASN A 90 -17.31 9.22 -5.59
C ASN A 90 -15.80 8.98 -5.67
N ASN A 91 -15.36 7.74 -5.93
CA ASN A 91 -13.97 7.29 -5.93
C ASN A 91 -13.28 7.34 -4.55
N GLU A 92 -14.04 7.42 -3.47
CA GLU A 92 -13.49 7.32 -2.13
C GLU A 92 -13.13 5.87 -1.80
N LEU A 93 -12.03 5.68 -1.08
CA LEU A 93 -11.42 4.37 -0.86
C LEU A 93 -11.82 3.79 0.50
N TYR A 94 -12.27 2.54 0.46
CA TYR A 94 -12.69 1.76 1.62
C TYR A 94 -11.84 0.50 1.76
N ILE A 95 -11.73 0.02 2.99
CA ILE A 95 -10.94 -1.13 3.39
C ILE A 95 -11.88 -2.13 4.07
N SER A 96 -11.89 -3.37 3.60
CA SER A 96 -12.57 -4.48 4.30
C SER A 96 -11.54 -5.30 5.07
N ALA A 97 -11.90 -5.72 6.28
CA ALA A 97 -11.01 -6.49 7.15
C ALA A 97 -11.71 -7.76 7.69
N PHE A 98 -10.90 -8.71 8.15
CA PHE A 98 -11.38 -10.00 8.67
C PHE A 98 -12.14 -9.91 9.99
N ASP A 99 -12.16 -8.75 10.64
CA ASP A 99 -13.02 -8.47 11.78
C ASP A 99 -14.49 -8.21 11.39
N GLY A 100 -14.80 -8.31 10.08
CA GLY A 100 -16.14 -8.20 9.53
C GLY A 100 -16.60 -6.76 9.28
N LYS A 101 -15.69 -5.78 9.31
CA LYS A 101 -16.01 -4.35 9.14
C LYS A 101 -15.43 -3.76 7.86
N ILE A 102 -16.01 -2.62 7.49
CA ILE A 102 -15.51 -1.74 6.44
C ILE A 102 -15.05 -0.43 7.08
N TYR A 103 -13.85 0.00 6.70
CA TYR A 103 -13.15 1.17 7.19
C TYR A 103 -12.91 2.16 6.05
N ARG A 104 -12.69 3.43 6.41
CA ARG A 104 -12.27 4.49 5.50
C ARG A 104 -11.11 5.24 6.15
N LEU A 105 -10.13 5.64 5.34
CA LEU A 105 -9.08 6.54 5.81
C LEU A 105 -9.64 7.95 6.03
N SER A 106 -9.15 8.65 7.03
CA SER A 106 -9.48 10.05 7.28
C SER A 106 -8.20 10.83 7.58
N SER A 107 -8.18 12.11 7.24
CA SER A 107 -7.15 13.01 7.74
C SER A 107 -7.34 13.20 9.24
N VAL A 108 -6.22 13.26 9.97
CA VAL A 108 -6.24 13.80 11.33
C VAL A 108 -6.03 15.30 11.16
N GLU A 109 -6.98 16.12 11.59
CA GLU A 109 -6.72 17.56 11.67
C GLU A 109 -5.48 17.77 12.55
N ALA A 110 -4.53 18.59 12.08
CA ALA A 110 -3.47 19.04 12.95
C ALA A 110 -4.13 19.76 14.14
N PRO A 111 -3.69 19.53 15.39
CA PRO A 111 -4.21 20.28 16.52
C PRO A 111 -4.15 21.77 16.19
N GLN A 112 -5.29 22.45 16.17
CA GLN A 112 -5.28 23.91 16.03
C GLN A 112 -4.58 24.47 17.26
N THR A 113 -3.38 25.01 17.06
CA THR A 113 -2.64 25.78 18.07
C THR A 113 -3.28 27.14 18.28
#